data_AF-A0A519QVG0-F1
#
_entry.id   AF-A0A519QVG0-F1
#
_cell.length_a   1.000
_cell.length_b   1.000
_cell.length_c   1.000
_cell.angle_alpha   90.00
_cell.angle_beta   90.00
_cell.angle_gamma   90.00
#
_symmetry.space_group_name_H-M   'P 1'
#
loop_
_entity.id
_entity.type
_entity.pdbx_description
1 polymer ?
#
loop_
_entity_poly.entity_id
_entity_poly.type
_entity_poly.pdbx_seq_one_letter_code
_entity_poly.pdbx_strand_id
1 'polypeptide(L)'
;MKIDVDTDNPQKDSSVDIQNPTGIMSNMFYAMKGKSFDMKINDRGEVKSVAGMNELMNAMMNSLPGDERAKQAMAQVFQSQFNEESVKKMFAQSFNIFPEKPVKEGDTWTKTVSMGGMMAGETTTLYKVKDIDGNNAELELSSDLKINGTTGKQTGTMKLNVATGMVTNAVLDQKITSPMAMVSKTTIEGKEK
;
A
#
# COMPACT_ATOMS: atom_id res chain seq x y z
N MET A 1 20.25 -13.93 1.97
CA MET A 1 20.43 -12.58 2.54
C MET A 1 19.24 -12.33 3.45
N LYS A 2 19.47 -12.10 4.75
CA LYS A 2 18.39 -11.77 5.70
C LYS A 2 18.26 -10.25 5.72
N ILE A 3 17.14 -9.72 5.24
CA ILE A 3 16.83 -8.29 5.33
C ILE A 3 16.09 -8.11 6.66
N ASP A 4 16.70 -7.39 7.59
CA ASP A 4 16.16 -7.11 8.92
C ASP A 4 16.06 -5.59 9.06
N VAL A 5 14.85 -5.04 8.94
CA VAL A 5 14.59 -3.60 8.97
C VAL A 5 13.43 -3.36 9.94
N ASP A 6 13.73 -2.74 11.08
CA ASP A 6 12.73 -2.28 12.04
C ASP A 6 12.25 -0.89 11.65
N THR A 7 11.01 -0.80 11.14
CA THR A 7 10.40 0.48 10.76
C THR A 7 9.80 1.26 11.93
N ASP A 8 9.58 0.61 13.08
CA ASP A 8 9.09 1.26 14.30
C ASP A 8 10.26 1.97 15.03
N ASN A 9 11.45 1.36 15.00
CA ASN A 9 12.68 1.91 15.54
C ASN A 9 13.81 1.91 14.50
N PRO A 10 13.68 2.68 13.39
CA PRO A 10 14.73 2.73 12.39
C PRO A 10 16.02 3.25 13.02
N GLN A 11 17.11 2.51 12.86
CA GLN A 11 18.42 2.91 13.36
C GLN A 11 19.09 3.78 12.31
N LYS A 12 19.69 4.90 12.74
CA LYS A 12 20.58 5.67 11.86
C LYS A 12 21.89 4.91 11.73
N ASP A 13 22.09 4.25 10.60
CA ASP A 13 23.37 3.62 10.28
C ASP A 13 24.36 4.72 9.89
N SER A 14 25.46 4.83 10.62
CA SER A 14 26.52 5.82 10.36
C SER A 14 27.56 5.30 9.35
N SER A 15 27.47 4.02 8.96
CA SER A 15 28.36 3.33 8.04
C SER A 15 27.80 3.21 6.62
N VAL A 16 26.89 4.11 6.22
CA VAL A 16 26.20 3.97 4.93
C VAL A 16 27.15 4.10 3.77
N ASP A 17 27.48 2.94 3.22
CA ASP A 17 28.07 2.75 1.92
C ASP A 17 26.95 2.53 0.89
N ILE A 18 27.12 3.07 -0.32
CA ILE A 18 26.23 2.84 -1.46
C ILE A 18 26.15 1.32 -1.78
N GLN A 19 27.15 0.55 -1.36
CA GLN A 19 27.20 -0.91 -1.47
C GLN A 19 26.44 -1.67 -0.37
N ASN A 20 25.85 -0.99 0.61
CA ASN A 20 25.01 -1.58 1.66
C ASN A 20 23.53 -1.16 1.50
N PRO A 21 22.72 -1.90 0.70
CA PRO A 21 21.31 -1.58 0.46
C PRO A 21 20.47 -1.49 1.73
N THR A 22 20.82 -2.27 2.77
CA THR A 22 20.08 -2.29 4.05
C THR A 22 20.36 -1.03 4.87
N GLY A 23 21.60 -0.54 4.88
CA GLY A 23 21.97 0.72 5.56
C GLY A 23 21.34 1.95 4.91
N ILE A 24 21.28 1.98 3.57
CA ILE A 24 20.58 3.03 2.82
C ILE A 24 19.09 3.06 3.20
N MET A 25 18.44 1.90 3.19
CA MET A 25 17.03 1.76 3.48
C MET A 25 16.71 2.12 4.95
N SER A 26 17.57 1.74 5.90
CA SER A 26 17.43 2.14 7.32
C SER A 26 17.50 3.66 7.50
N ASN A 27 18.44 4.34 6.84
CA ASN A 27 18.56 5.79 6.92
C ASN A 27 17.40 6.55 6.27
N MET A 28 16.87 6.01 5.17
CA MET A 28 15.66 6.53 4.56
C MET A 28 14.47 6.44 5.50
N PHE A 29 14.25 5.29 6.15
CA PHE A 29 13.19 5.13 7.16
C PHE A 29 13.40 6.05 8.37
N TYR A 30 14.65 6.19 8.83
CA TYR A 30 14.99 7.14 9.88
C TYR A 30 14.62 8.58 9.51
N ALA A 31 14.89 9.00 8.27
CA ALA A 31 14.60 10.35 7.78
C ALA A 31 13.09 10.65 7.65
N MET A 32 12.26 9.62 7.49
CA MET A 32 10.80 9.73 7.48
C MET A 32 10.18 9.76 8.87
N LYS A 33 10.94 9.41 9.93
CA LYS A 33 10.42 9.37 11.30
C LYS A 33 9.87 10.74 11.72
N GLY A 34 8.63 10.74 12.21
CA GLY A 34 7.93 11.96 12.64
C GLY A 34 7.44 12.86 11.50
N LYS A 35 7.62 12.47 10.24
CA LYS A 35 7.04 13.16 9.09
C LYS A 35 5.69 12.58 8.77
N SER A 36 4.78 13.43 8.34
CA SER A 36 3.44 13.09 7.91
C SER A 36 3.17 13.67 6.53
N PHE A 37 2.20 13.09 5.84
CA PHE A 37 1.60 13.66 4.66
C PHE A 37 0.08 13.63 4.88
N ASP A 38 -0.62 14.58 4.28
CA ASP A 38 -2.07 14.69 4.42
C ASP A 38 -2.75 14.17 3.16
N MET A 39 -3.87 13.48 3.37
CA MET A 39 -4.69 12.95 2.30
C MET A 39 -6.13 13.44 2.45
N LYS A 40 -6.72 13.94 1.36
CA LYS A 40 -8.15 14.23 1.29
C LYS A 40 -8.85 13.10 0.53
N ILE A 41 -9.79 12.45 1.20
CA ILE A 41 -10.56 11.33 0.68
C ILE A 41 -12.03 11.73 0.69
N ASN A 42 -12.80 11.37 -0.34
CA ASN A 42 -14.25 11.55 -0.30
C ASN A 42 -14.95 10.35 0.36
N ASP A 43 -16.27 10.47 0.51
CA ASP A 43 -17.17 9.44 1.04
C ASP A 43 -17.16 8.12 0.26
N ARG A 44 -16.62 8.11 -0.96
CA ARG A 44 -16.45 6.91 -1.81
C ARG A 44 -15.07 6.27 -1.70
N GLY A 45 -14.19 6.80 -0.84
CA GLY A 45 -12.82 6.32 -0.71
C GLY A 45 -11.89 6.76 -1.84
N GLU A 46 -12.30 7.73 -2.68
CA GLU A 46 -11.44 8.29 -3.72
C GLU A 46 -10.49 9.33 -3.13
N VAL A 47 -9.19 9.17 -3.39
CA VAL A 47 -8.18 10.13 -2.97
C VAL A 47 -8.17 11.35 -3.88
N LYS A 48 -8.61 12.51 -3.37
CA LYS A 48 -8.69 13.77 -4.12
C LYS A 48 -7.35 14.49 -4.22
N SER A 49 -6.60 14.55 -3.11
CA SER A 49 -5.29 15.23 -3.05
C SER A 49 -4.38 14.61 -2.01
N VAL A 50 -3.07 14.69 -2.25
CA VAL A 50 -2.03 14.33 -1.28
C VAL A 50 -1.10 15.53 -1.11
N ALA A 51 -0.84 15.95 0.12
CA ALA A 51 0.05 17.07 0.45
C ALA A 51 1.18 16.60 1.38
N GLY A 52 2.35 17.22 1.31
CA GLY A 52 3.51 16.88 2.17
C GLY A 52 4.47 15.82 1.59
N MET A 53 4.14 15.20 0.45
CA MET A 53 5.01 14.20 -0.18
C MET A 53 6.38 14.75 -0.61
N ASN A 54 6.44 16.00 -1.06
CA ASN A 54 7.71 16.62 -1.47
C ASN A 54 8.67 16.79 -0.28
N GLU A 55 8.16 17.15 0.90
CA GLU A 55 8.99 17.30 2.10
C GLU A 55 9.54 15.96 2.58
N LEU A 56 8.71 14.91 2.50
CA LEU A 56 9.09 13.55 2.82
C LEU A 56 10.17 13.03 1.84
N MET A 57 10.01 13.32 0.54
CA MET A 57 11.02 13.02 -0.48
C MET A 57 12.35 13.74 -0.24
N ASN A 58 12.30 15.05 0.02
CA ASN A 58 13.50 15.84 0.29
C ASN A 58 14.25 15.33 1.53
N ALA A 59 13.52 14.95 2.58
CA ALA A 59 14.15 14.36 3.77
C ALA A 59 14.86 13.04 3.47
N MET A 60 14.24 12.16 2.69
CA MET A 60 14.88 10.91 2.26
C MET A 60 16.14 11.19 1.44
N MET A 61 16.08 12.11 0.46
CA MET A 61 17.22 12.46 -0.38
C MET A 61 18.40 13.08 0.39
N ASN A 62 18.10 13.92 1.38
CA ASN A 62 19.12 14.49 2.25
C ASN A 62 19.79 13.45 3.16
N SER A 63 19.15 12.30 3.40
CA SER A 63 19.69 11.23 4.23
C SER A 63 20.62 10.26 3.50
N LEU A 64 20.63 10.30 2.16
CA LEU A 64 21.47 9.43 1.35
C LEU A 64 22.93 9.90 1.36
N PRO A 65 23.90 8.98 1.49
CA PRO A 65 25.31 9.27 1.21
C PRO A 65 25.56 9.32 -0.31
N GLY A 66 26.73 9.82 -0.72
CA GLY A 66 27.18 9.83 -2.10
C GLY A 66 27.24 11.22 -2.73
N ASP A 67 27.77 11.28 -3.95
CA ASP A 67 27.86 12.50 -4.73
C ASP A 67 26.49 12.94 -5.25
N GLU A 68 26.41 14.20 -5.71
CA GLU A 68 25.16 14.80 -6.18
C GLU A 68 24.54 14.02 -7.34
N ARG A 69 25.36 13.34 -8.15
CA ARG A 69 24.92 12.55 -9.29
C ARG A 69 24.24 11.25 -8.86
N ALA A 70 24.80 10.53 -7.89
CA ALA A 70 24.20 9.33 -7.33
C ALA A 70 22.88 9.65 -6.60
N LYS A 71 22.85 10.77 -5.86
CA LYS A 71 21.63 11.28 -5.22
C LYS A 71 20.54 11.60 -6.23
N GLN A 72 20.87 12.30 -7.32
CA GLN A 72 19.91 12.64 -8.37
C GLN A 72 19.35 11.39 -9.08
N ALA A 73 20.19 10.38 -9.35
CA ALA A 73 19.73 9.13 -9.94
C ALA A 73 18.73 8.39 -9.03
N MET A 74 19.03 8.30 -7.73
CA MET A 74 18.09 7.74 -6.75
C MET A 74 16.83 8.60 -6.61
N ALA A 75 16.96 9.93 -6.60
CA ALA A 75 15.82 10.85 -6.54
C ALA A 75 14.84 10.63 -7.69
N GLN A 76 15.34 10.45 -8.92
CA GLN A 76 14.49 10.17 -10.08
C GLN A 76 13.73 8.85 -9.94
N VAL A 77 14.40 7.79 -9.48
CA VAL A 77 13.75 6.50 -9.22
C VAL A 77 12.67 6.66 -8.15
N PHE A 78 12.98 7.30 -7.03
CA PHE A 78 12.01 7.51 -5.96
C PHE A 78 10.84 8.42 -6.39
N GLN A 79 11.10 9.48 -7.14
CA GLN A 79 10.06 10.38 -7.63
C GLN A 79 9.15 9.69 -8.66
N SER A 80 9.68 8.81 -9.51
CA SER A 80 8.84 8.00 -10.41
C SER A 80 7.93 7.03 -9.65
N GLN A 81 8.35 6.59 -8.46
CA GLN A 81 7.67 5.55 -7.69
C GLN A 81 6.71 6.11 -6.62
N PHE A 82 7.08 7.21 -5.96
CA PHE A 82 6.38 7.82 -4.82
C PHE A 82 5.96 9.27 -5.13
N ASN A 83 5.44 9.50 -6.34
CA ASN A 83 4.74 10.74 -6.65
C ASN A 83 3.28 10.70 -6.20
N GLU A 84 2.63 11.87 -6.23
CA GLU A 84 1.23 12.03 -5.84
C GLU A 84 0.29 11.05 -6.56
N GLU A 85 0.45 10.82 -7.87
CA GLU A 85 -0.43 9.90 -8.59
C GLU A 85 -0.26 8.45 -8.13
N SER A 86 0.99 8.00 -7.96
CA SER A 86 1.28 6.65 -7.48
C SER A 86 0.71 6.44 -6.07
N VAL A 87 0.86 7.42 -5.19
CA VAL A 87 0.29 7.39 -3.83
C VAL A 87 -1.23 7.37 -3.89
N LYS A 88 -1.87 8.22 -4.71
CA LYS A 88 -3.33 8.20 -4.92
C LYS A 88 -3.81 6.82 -5.35
N LYS A 89 -3.15 6.20 -6.33
CA LYS A 89 -3.51 4.87 -6.84
C LYS A 89 -3.30 3.77 -5.79
N MET A 90 -2.20 3.84 -5.03
CA MET A 90 -1.93 2.91 -3.93
C MET A 90 -3.03 2.96 -2.86
N PHE A 91 -3.38 4.15 -2.37
CA PHE A 91 -4.38 4.30 -1.33
C PHE A 91 -5.81 4.12 -1.85
N ALA A 92 -6.08 4.41 -3.13
CA ALA A 92 -7.37 4.10 -3.74
C ALA A 92 -7.68 2.59 -3.67
N GLN A 93 -6.68 1.71 -3.77
CA GLN A 93 -6.90 0.27 -3.56
C GLN A 93 -7.38 -0.05 -2.14
N SER A 94 -6.90 0.70 -1.14
CA SER A 94 -7.28 0.51 0.26
C SER A 94 -8.64 1.11 0.61
N PHE A 95 -9.07 2.17 -0.06
CA PHE A 95 -10.27 2.92 0.31
C PHE A 95 -11.45 2.74 -0.67
N ASN A 96 -11.21 2.42 -1.94
CA ASN A 96 -12.25 2.19 -2.95
C ASN A 96 -12.89 0.80 -2.85
N ILE A 97 -13.22 0.39 -1.62
CA ILE A 97 -13.89 -0.86 -1.30
C ILE A 97 -15.41 -0.68 -1.44
N PHE A 98 -15.93 0.52 -1.15
CA PHE A 98 -17.36 0.76 -1.04
C PHE A 98 -18.11 0.70 -2.38
N PRO A 99 -19.30 0.08 -2.43
CA PRO A 99 -20.16 0.08 -3.63
C PRO A 99 -20.76 1.48 -3.88
N GLU A 100 -21.21 1.73 -5.10
CA GLU A 100 -21.87 3.01 -5.45
C GLU A 100 -23.29 3.13 -4.87
N LYS A 101 -23.89 2.01 -4.50
CA LYS A 101 -25.24 1.91 -3.96
C LYS A 101 -25.20 1.21 -2.61
N PRO A 102 -26.14 1.51 -1.70
CA PRO A 102 -26.31 0.73 -0.47
C PRO A 102 -26.46 -0.76 -0.78
N VAL A 103 -25.87 -1.59 0.07
CA VAL A 103 -25.88 -3.05 -0.02
C VAL A 103 -26.33 -3.64 1.30
N LYS A 104 -26.85 -4.86 1.25
CA LYS A 104 -27.21 -5.69 2.41
C LYS A 104 -26.42 -7.00 2.40
N GLU A 105 -26.56 -7.79 3.45
CA GLU A 105 -26.00 -9.14 3.51
C GLU A 105 -26.33 -9.97 2.26
N GLY A 106 -25.32 -10.68 1.76
CA GLY A 106 -25.39 -11.49 0.55
C GLY A 106 -25.17 -10.73 -0.76
N ASP A 107 -25.27 -9.40 -0.77
CA ASP A 107 -25.02 -8.61 -1.98
C ASP A 107 -23.54 -8.65 -2.38
N THR A 108 -23.29 -8.48 -3.68
CA THR A 108 -21.95 -8.52 -4.24
C THR A 108 -21.69 -7.36 -5.19
N TRP A 109 -20.45 -6.87 -5.23
CA TRP A 109 -20.01 -5.91 -6.24
C TRP A 109 -18.55 -6.13 -6.61
N THR A 110 -18.16 -5.61 -7.78
CA THR A 110 -16.80 -5.74 -8.30
C THR A 110 -16.14 -4.38 -8.37
N LYS A 111 -14.85 -4.32 -8.02
CA LYS A 111 -13.99 -3.15 -8.24
C LYS A 111 -12.77 -3.57 -9.04
N THR A 112 -12.37 -2.72 -9.98
CA THR A 112 -11.15 -2.88 -10.75
C THR A 112 -10.25 -1.69 -10.51
N VAL A 113 -9.00 -1.95 -10.18
CA VAL A 113 -7.97 -0.94 -9.95
C VAL A 113 -6.80 -1.22 -10.89
N SER A 114 -6.41 -0.20 -11.65
CA SER A 114 -5.22 -0.24 -12.50
C SER A 114 -4.06 0.47 -11.80
N MET A 115 -2.91 -0.18 -11.80
CA MET A 115 -1.66 0.32 -11.21
C MET A 115 -0.65 0.62 -12.31
N GLY A 116 0.25 1.56 -12.03
CA GLY A 116 1.38 1.92 -12.90
C GLY A 116 2.73 1.66 -12.25
N GLY A 117 3.82 2.06 -12.93
CA GLY A 117 5.18 1.95 -12.41
C GLY A 117 5.64 0.50 -12.25
N MET A 118 6.44 0.22 -11.20
CA MET A 118 6.94 -1.15 -10.93
C MET A 118 5.84 -2.17 -10.61
N MET A 119 4.60 -1.76 -10.35
CA MET A 119 3.46 -2.66 -10.12
C MET A 119 2.42 -2.53 -11.25
N ALA A 120 2.86 -2.16 -12.46
CA ALA A 120 1.98 -1.94 -13.59
C ALA A 120 1.08 -3.16 -13.85
N GLY A 121 -0.22 -2.93 -13.90
CA GLY A 121 -1.15 -4.04 -13.91
C GLY A 121 -2.58 -3.65 -13.56
N GLU A 122 -3.39 -4.68 -13.38
CA GLU A 122 -4.80 -4.58 -13.01
C GLU A 122 -5.14 -5.62 -11.94
N THR A 123 -5.92 -5.18 -10.95
CA THR A 123 -6.53 -6.06 -9.95
C THR A 123 -8.03 -5.90 -10.02
N THR A 124 -8.75 -7.00 -10.22
CA THR A 124 -10.22 -7.03 -10.18
C THR A 124 -10.64 -7.83 -8.95
N THR A 125 -11.43 -7.23 -8.07
CA THR A 125 -11.87 -7.81 -6.79
C THR A 125 -13.38 -7.88 -6.74
N LEU A 126 -13.93 -9.07 -6.52
CA LEU A 126 -15.31 -9.31 -6.14
C LEU A 126 -15.41 -9.24 -4.62
N TYR A 127 -16.28 -8.37 -4.12
CA TYR A 127 -16.66 -8.29 -2.72
C TYR A 127 -18.05 -8.87 -2.53
N LYS A 128 -18.26 -9.54 -1.40
CA LYS A 128 -19.55 -10.05 -0.96
C LYS A 128 -19.78 -9.69 0.50
N VAL A 129 -20.93 -9.10 0.81
CA VAL A 129 -21.32 -8.84 2.20
C VAL A 129 -21.62 -10.16 2.89
N LYS A 130 -20.86 -10.47 3.94
CA LYS A 130 -21.10 -11.63 4.78
C LYS A 130 -22.01 -11.29 5.96
N ASP A 131 -21.77 -10.13 6.58
CA ASP A 131 -22.47 -9.68 7.78
C ASP A 131 -22.39 -8.15 7.92
N ILE A 132 -23.43 -7.52 8.48
CA ILE A 132 -23.43 -6.11 8.86
C ILE A 132 -24.05 -5.95 10.26
N ASP A 133 -23.23 -5.59 11.25
CA ASP A 133 -23.66 -5.32 12.62
C ASP A 133 -23.28 -3.90 13.05
N GLY A 134 -24.28 -3.01 13.04
CA GLY A 134 -24.11 -1.59 13.35
C GLY A 134 -23.11 -0.93 12.42
N ASN A 135 -21.97 -0.50 12.97
CA ASN A 135 -20.88 0.10 12.20
C ASN A 135 -19.85 -0.93 11.69
N ASN A 136 -20.02 -2.23 11.94
CA ASN A 136 -19.09 -3.24 11.49
C ASN A 136 -19.65 -3.99 10.28
N ALA A 137 -18.87 -4.08 9.21
CA ALA A 137 -19.18 -4.96 8.08
C ALA A 137 -18.08 -5.99 7.89
N GLU A 138 -18.48 -7.24 7.66
CA GLU A 138 -17.59 -8.33 7.25
C GLU A 138 -17.82 -8.65 5.77
N LEU A 139 -16.74 -8.63 4.99
CA LEU A 139 -16.76 -8.93 3.56
C LEU A 139 -15.92 -10.18 3.27
N GLU A 140 -16.43 -11.02 2.37
CA GLU A 140 -15.64 -12.02 1.66
C GLU A 140 -15.10 -11.38 0.37
N LEU A 141 -13.87 -11.72 0.00
CA LEU A 141 -13.24 -11.18 -1.20
C LEU A 141 -12.54 -12.26 -2.03
N SER A 142 -12.65 -12.09 -3.35
CA SER A 142 -12.01 -12.92 -4.37
C SER A 142 -11.49 -12.02 -5.47
N SER A 143 -10.18 -12.05 -5.70
CA SER A 143 -9.49 -11.13 -6.60
C SER A 143 -8.67 -11.88 -7.65
N ASP A 144 -8.70 -11.37 -8.88
CA ASP A 144 -7.79 -11.73 -9.95
C ASP A 144 -6.73 -10.63 -10.11
N LEU A 145 -5.46 -11.02 -10.01
CA LEU A 145 -4.30 -10.13 -10.07
C LEU A 145 -3.60 -10.31 -11.42
N LYS A 146 -3.28 -9.20 -12.08
CA LYS A 146 -2.43 -9.15 -13.28
C LYS A 146 -1.38 -8.07 -13.09
N ILE A 147 -0.14 -8.44 -12.81
CA ILE A 147 0.92 -7.48 -12.47
C ILE A 147 2.18 -7.84 -13.25
N ASN A 148 2.68 -6.92 -14.08
CA ASN A 148 3.89 -7.10 -14.90
C ASN A 148 3.93 -8.44 -15.67
N GLY A 149 2.81 -8.84 -16.29
CA GLY A 149 2.71 -10.11 -17.03
C GLY A 149 2.60 -11.37 -16.15
N THR A 150 2.63 -11.23 -14.83
CA THR A 150 2.34 -12.29 -13.87
C THR A 150 0.85 -12.28 -13.52
N THR A 151 0.26 -13.46 -13.34
CA THR A 151 -1.14 -13.59 -12.90
C THR A 151 -1.21 -14.16 -11.50
N GLY A 152 -2.27 -13.86 -10.77
CA GLY A 152 -2.46 -14.41 -9.43
C GLY A 152 -3.92 -14.39 -9.02
N LYS A 153 -4.22 -15.12 -7.95
CA LYS A 153 -5.51 -15.09 -7.26
C LYS A 153 -5.30 -14.73 -5.80
N GLN A 154 -6.25 -13.99 -5.25
CA GLN A 154 -6.28 -13.66 -3.84
C GLN A 154 -7.69 -13.90 -3.31
N THR A 155 -7.83 -14.59 -2.20
CA THR A 155 -9.09 -14.80 -1.51
C THR A 155 -8.96 -14.44 -0.05
N GLY A 156 -10.05 -14.13 0.63
CA GLY A 156 -9.96 -13.84 2.05
C GLY A 156 -11.23 -13.23 2.64
N THR A 157 -11.08 -12.73 3.85
CA THR A 157 -12.09 -11.96 4.55
C THR A 157 -11.52 -10.65 5.04
N MET A 158 -12.39 -9.64 5.16
CA MET A 158 -12.04 -8.37 5.79
C MET A 158 -13.18 -7.86 6.65
N LYS A 159 -12.82 -7.14 7.71
CA LYS A 159 -13.72 -6.40 8.59
C LYS A 159 -13.38 -4.93 8.47
N LEU A 160 -14.41 -4.11 8.36
CA LEU A 160 -14.27 -2.66 8.31
C LEU A 160 -15.29 -1.97 9.21
N ASN A 161 -14.92 -0.79 9.68
CA ASN A 161 -15.84 0.14 10.29
C ASN A 161 -16.46 1.00 9.18
N VAL A 162 -17.77 0.85 8.94
CA VAL A 162 -18.47 1.55 7.85
C VAL A 162 -18.64 3.04 8.10
N ALA A 163 -18.55 3.50 9.37
CA ALA A 163 -18.64 4.92 9.70
C ALA A 163 -17.32 5.66 9.40
N THR A 164 -16.18 5.01 9.60
CA THR A 164 -14.85 5.60 9.37
C THR A 164 -14.24 5.22 8.02
N GLY A 165 -14.73 4.13 7.41
CA GLY A 165 -14.15 3.56 6.21
C GLY A 165 -12.90 2.70 6.44
N MET A 166 -12.48 2.50 7.69
CA MET A 166 -11.21 1.85 8.00
C MET A 166 -11.33 0.32 8.10
N VAL A 167 -10.33 -0.38 7.58
CA VAL A 167 -10.17 -1.83 7.76
C VAL A 167 -9.63 -2.11 9.15
N THR A 168 -10.39 -2.88 9.95
CA THR A 168 -10.01 -3.25 11.32
C THR A 168 -9.33 -4.62 11.38
N ASN A 169 -9.69 -5.52 10.46
CA ASN A 169 -9.02 -6.82 10.31
C ASN A 169 -9.11 -7.31 8.87
N ALA A 170 -8.09 -7.99 8.35
CA ALA A 170 -8.21 -8.77 7.12
C ALA A 170 -7.28 -9.98 7.15
N VAL A 171 -7.75 -11.07 6.54
CA VAL A 171 -6.95 -12.28 6.31
C VAL A 171 -7.04 -12.61 4.83
N LEU A 172 -5.89 -12.61 4.15
CA LEU A 172 -5.78 -12.78 2.71
C LEU A 172 -4.86 -13.95 2.40
N ASP A 173 -5.35 -14.90 1.60
CA ASP A 173 -4.57 -15.97 1.00
C ASP A 173 -4.32 -15.63 -0.47
N GLN A 174 -3.05 -15.50 -0.85
CA GLN A 174 -2.64 -15.09 -2.18
C GLN A 174 -1.80 -16.18 -2.83
N LYS A 175 -2.09 -16.43 -4.11
CA LYS A 175 -1.34 -17.36 -4.97
C LYS A 175 -0.96 -16.65 -6.25
N ILE A 176 0.34 -16.44 -6.45
CA ILE A 176 0.91 -15.84 -7.65
C ILE A 176 1.42 -16.96 -8.57
N THR A 177 0.96 -16.94 -9.81
CA THR A 177 1.37 -17.85 -10.87
C THR A 177 2.43 -17.15 -11.73
N SER A 178 3.69 -17.45 -11.42
CA SER A 178 4.87 -17.02 -12.15
C SER A 178 5.83 -18.23 -12.32
N PRO A 179 6.92 -18.13 -13.10
CA PRO A 179 7.97 -19.16 -13.13
C PRO A 179 8.50 -19.54 -11.73
N MET A 180 8.40 -18.63 -10.76
CA MET A 180 8.50 -18.93 -9.33
C MET A 180 7.12 -18.74 -8.68
N ALA A 181 6.37 -19.83 -8.54
CA ALA A 181 5.07 -19.77 -7.88
C ALA A 181 5.23 -19.32 -6.42
N MET A 182 4.40 -18.37 -5.99
CA MET A 182 4.41 -17.83 -4.63
C MET A 182 3.05 -18.04 -3.98
N VAL A 183 3.04 -18.55 -2.76
CA VAL A 183 1.85 -18.60 -1.91
C VAL A 183 2.15 -17.83 -0.64
N SER A 184 1.29 -16.90 -0.28
CA SER A 184 1.44 -16.10 0.93
C SER A 184 0.10 -15.97 1.65
N LYS A 185 0.18 -15.93 2.98
CA LYS A 185 -0.94 -15.57 3.83
C LYS A 185 -0.59 -14.27 4.54
N THR A 186 -1.46 -13.28 4.40
CA THR A 186 -1.28 -11.94 4.95
C THR A 186 -2.39 -11.67 5.96
N THR A 187 -2.01 -11.17 7.14
CA THR A 187 -2.95 -10.68 8.15
C THR A 187 -2.74 -9.18 8.33
N ILE A 188 -3.82 -8.42 8.33
CA ILE A 188 -3.82 -6.97 8.53
C ILE A 188 -4.66 -6.69 9.78
N GLU A 189 -4.11 -5.92 10.70
CA GLU A 189 -4.81 -5.47 11.91
C GLU A 189 -4.79 -3.94 11.95
N GLY A 190 -5.98 -3.34 11.98
CA GLY A 190 -6.18 -1.91 12.11
C GLY A 190 -6.58 -1.55 13.54
N LYS A 191 -5.94 -0.52 14.10
CA LYS A 191 -6.32 0.07 15.39
C LYS A 191 -6.81 1.49 15.14
N GLU A 192 -8.09 1.72 15.37
CA GLU A 192 -8.65 3.06 15.42
C GLU A 192 -8.17 3.75 16.70
N LYS A 193 -7.77 5.03 16.60
CA LYS A 193 -7.32 5.86 17.72
C LYS A 193 -8.40 6.84 18.12
#